data_AF-A0A817PBA9-F1
#
_entry.id   AF-A0A817PBA9-F1
#
_cell.length_a   1.000
_cell.length_b   1.000
_cell.length_c   1.000
_cell.angle_alpha   90.00
_cell.angle_beta   90.00
_cell.angle_gamma   90.00
#
_symmetry.space_group_name_H-M   'P 1'
#
loop_
_entity.id
_entity.type
_entity.pdbx_description
1 polymer ?
#
loop_
_entity_poly.entity_id
_entity_poly.type
_entity_poly.pdbx_seq_one_letter_code
_entity_poly.pdbx_strand_id
1 'polypeptide(L)'
;EFHPRPKYGWDRCDDEWELVFDNGSGTYAPNPDLLINLKELLLFNFPGLNIVTYEYKDPKLKESVTELKHAVEKYKNSTATIQQLVLTYPNSAS
;
A
#
# COMPACT_ATOMS: atom_id res chain seq x y z
N GLU A 1 6.47 -5.13 -8.01
CA GLU A 1 4.99 -5.26 -8.10
C GLU A 1 4.34 -3.99 -7.52
N PHE A 2 3.06 -4.00 -7.14
CA PHE A 2 2.49 -2.94 -6.30
C PHE A 2 1.46 -3.46 -5.30
N HIS A 3 1.34 -2.79 -4.15
CA HIS A 3 0.32 -3.09 -3.14
C HIS A 3 -0.06 -1.83 -2.33
N PRO A 4 -1.33 -1.70 -1.89
CA PRO A 4 -1.73 -0.66 -0.96
C PRO A 4 -1.32 -1.03 0.48
N ARG A 5 -1.03 -0.02 1.30
CA ARG A 5 -0.94 -0.17 2.77
C ARG A 5 -1.42 1.09 3.50
N PRO A 6 -1.88 0.98 4.75
CA PRO A 6 -2.09 2.15 5.60
C PRO A 6 -0.75 2.85 5.86
N LYS A 7 -0.69 4.15 5.61
CA LYS A 7 0.53 4.97 5.74
C LYS A 7 1.06 5.01 7.17
N TYR A 8 0.15 4.89 8.15
CA TYR A 8 0.46 5.00 9.58
C TYR A 8 0.37 3.67 10.34
N GLY A 9 0.31 2.53 9.63
CA GLY A 9 0.29 1.19 10.23
C GLY A 9 -1.06 0.49 10.18
N TRP A 10 -1.04 -0.84 10.25
CA TRP A 10 -2.22 -1.72 10.11
C TRP A 10 -3.23 -1.64 11.27
N ASP A 11 -2.93 -0.88 12.31
CA ASP A 11 -3.87 -0.50 13.37
C ASP A 11 -4.65 0.80 13.05
N ARG A 12 -4.29 1.50 11.98
CA ARG A 12 -4.88 2.78 11.53
C ARG A 12 -5.42 2.70 10.10
N CYS A 13 -6.20 1.66 9.82
CA CYS A 13 -6.78 1.43 8.49
C CYS A 13 -7.83 2.47 8.05
N ASP A 14 -8.36 3.28 8.97
CA ASP A 14 -9.32 4.35 8.65
C ASP A 14 -8.63 5.70 8.31
N ASP A 15 -7.30 5.78 8.44
CA ASP A 15 -6.50 6.97 8.10
C ASP A 15 -6.05 6.96 6.62
N GLU A 16 -4.97 7.68 6.29
CA GLU A 16 -4.39 7.73 4.94
C GLU A 16 -3.78 6.39 4.49
N TRP A 17 -3.97 6.10 3.21
CA TRP A 17 -3.35 4.97 2.52
C TRP A 17 -2.31 5.44 1.52
N GLU A 18 -1.37 4.55 1.20
CA GLU A 18 -0.38 4.74 0.16
C GLU A 18 -0.23 3.51 -0.73
N LEU A 19 0.17 3.75 -1.98
CA LEU A 19 0.52 2.71 -2.94
C LEU A 19 2.03 2.51 -2.93
N VAL A 20 2.45 1.31 -2.55
CA VAL A 20 3.84 0.88 -2.57
C VAL A 20 4.10 0.19 -3.89
N PHE A 21 5.09 0.66 -4.64
CA PHE A 21 5.61 0.04 -5.85
C PHE A 21 7.03 -0.47 -5.60
N ASP A 22 7.36 -1.62 -6.18
CA ASP A 22 8.71 -2.16 -6.11
C ASP A 22 9.15 -2.73 -7.47
N ASN A 23 10.46 -2.83 -7.66
CA ASN A 23 11.04 -3.37 -8.89
C ASN A 23 11.24 -4.90 -8.85
N GLY A 24 10.72 -5.63 -7.85
CA GLY A 24 10.67 -7.08 -7.87
C GLY A 24 9.55 -7.56 -8.80
N SER A 25 9.90 -8.19 -9.93
CA SER A 25 8.94 -8.74 -10.90
C SER A 25 8.97 -10.28 -11.00
N GLY A 26 9.75 -10.94 -10.13
CA GLY A 26 9.93 -12.40 -10.12
C GLY A 26 10.89 -12.95 -11.18
N THR A 27 10.99 -12.36 -12.38
CA THR A 27 11.88 -12.84 -13.46
C THR A 27 13.02 -11.88 -13.81
N TYR A 28 12.80 -10.57 -13.68
CA TYR A 28 13.83 -9.55 -13.90
C TYR A 28 13.49 -8.28 -13.13
N ALA A 29 14.39 -7.82 -12.25
CA ALA A 29 14.19 -6.54 -11.57
C ALA A 29 14.73 -5.38 -12.42
N PRO A 30 13.88 -4.43 -12.89
CA PRO A 30 14.34 -3.23 -13.57
C PRO A 30 15.31 -2.41 -12.70
N ASN A 31 16.13 -1.54 -13.31
CA ASN A 31 17.06 -0.68 -12.56
C ASN A 31 16.29 0.12 -11.48
N PRO A 32 16.70 0.06 -10.20
CA PRO A 32 16.11 0.85 -9.11
C PRO A 32 16.06 2.35 -9.39
N ASP A 33 17.01 2.89 -10.16
CA ASP A 33 17.03 4.30 -10.53
C ASP A 33 15.81 4.73 -11.35
N LEU A 34 15.08 3.79 -11.98
CA LEU A 34 13.85 4.08 -12.71
C LEU A 34 12.63 4.26 -11.80
N LEU A 35 12.73 3.88 -10.53
CA LEU A 35 11.62 4.00 -9.58
C LEU A 35 11.21 5.45 -9.35
N ILE A 36 12.16 6.39 -9.36
CA ILE A 36 11.84 7.82 -9.23
C ILE A 36 11.00 8.30 -10.42
N ASN A 37 11.37 7.91 -11.64
CA ASN A 37 10.63 8.25 -12.85
C ASN A 37 9.22 7.66 -12.83
N LEU A 38 9.07 6.42 -12.35
CA LEU A 38 7.75 5.79 -12.18
C LEU A 38 6.89 6.58 -11.18
N LYS A 39 7.46 6.97 -10.04
CA LYS A 39 6.77 7.76 -9.03
C LYS A 39 6.31 9.10 -9.60
N GLU A 40 7.19 9.82 -10.28
CA GLU A 40 6.87 11.12 -10.89
C GLU A 40 5.78 11.00 -11.95
N LEU A 41 5.87 9.97 -12.81
CA LEU A 41 4.84 9.69 -13.82
C LEU A 41 3.47 9.45 -13.19
N LEU A 42 3.41 8.64 -12.13
CA LEU A 42 2.14 8.34 -11.47
C LEU A 42 1.57 9.56 -10.75
N LEU A 43 2.41 10.34 -10.07
CA LEU A 43 1.99 11.58 -9.42
C LEU A 43 1.54 12.65 -10.41
N PHE A 44 2.17 12.72 -11.59
CA PHE A 44 1.75 13.61 -12.66
C PHE A 44 0.34 13.27 -13.18
N ASN A 45 0.06 11.98 -13.40
CA ASN A 45 -1.25 11.54 -13.88
C ASN A 45 -2.32 11.51 -12.78
N PHE A 46 -1.93 11.34 -11.51
CA PHE A 46 -2.82 11.18 -10.36
C PHE A 46 -2.33 11.99 -9.14
N PRO A 47 -2.46 13.33 -9.15
CA PRO A 47 -1.87 14.22 -8.15
C PRO A 47 -2.43 14.09 -6.71
N GLY A 48 -3.36 13.17 -6.47
CA GLY A 48 -3.90 12.87 -5.13
C GLY A 48 -3.43 11.54 -4.55
N LEU A 49 -2.61 10.76 -5.26
CA LEU A 49 -2.13 9.48 -4.75
C LEU A 49 -0.88 9.66 -3.87
N ASN A 50 -0.89 9.02 -2.71
CA ASN A 50 0.32 8.80 -1.92
C ASN A 50 1.09 7.63 -2.53
N ILE A 51 2.26 7.90 -3.11
CA ILE A 51 3.08 6.88 -3.78
C ILE A 51 4.46 6.76 -3.14
N VAL A 52 4.81 5.52 -2.81
CA VAL A 52 6.12 5.14 -2.30
C VAL A 52 6.71 4.08 -3.20
N THR A 53 8.01 4.17 -3.44
CA THR A 53 8.74 3.21 -4.25
C THR A 53 9.89 2.63 -3.45
N TYR A 54 10.08 1.32 -3.55
CA TYR A 54 11.19 0.63 -2.91
C TYR A 54 11.96 -0.22 -3.91
N GLU A 55 13.28 -0.30 -3.72
CA GLU A 55 14.04 -1.38 -4.32
C GLU A 55 13.57 -2.71 -3.71
N TYR A 56 13.58 -3.78 -4.51
CA TYR A 56 13.28 -5.14 -4.07
C TYR A 56 14.10 -5.59 -2.85
N LYS A 57 15.34 -5.12 -2.73
CA LYS A 57 16.22 -5.44 -1.60
C LYS A 57 16.12 -4.45 -0.44
N ASP A 58 15.32 -3.40 -0.57
CA ASP A 58 15.16 -2.39 0.47
C ASP A 58 14.58 -3.05 1.74
N PRO A 59 15.22 -2.87 2.91
CA PRO A 59 14.72 -3.41 4.17
C PRO A 59 13.29 -2.92 4.50
N LYS A 60 12.91 -1.71 4.08
CA LYS A 60 11.56 -1.16 4.30
C LYS A 60 10.48 -1.91 3.53
N LEU A 61 10.81 -2.46 2.35
CA LEU A 61 9.88 -3.31 1.60
C LEU A 61 9.63 -4.62 2.36
N LYS A 62 10.69 -5.23 2.91
CA LYS A 62 10.58 -6.47 3.70
C LYS A 62 9.79 -6.25 4.99
N GLU A 63 10.00 -5.12 5.64
CA GLU A 63 9.22 -4.69 6.80
C GLU A 63 7.74 -4.57 6.44
N SER A 64 7.40 -3.83 5.37
CA SER A 64 6.03 -3.67 4.85
C SER A 64 5.30 -5.00 4.66
N VAL A 65 5.96 -5.96 4.01
CA VAL A 65 5.40 -7.29 3.73
C VAL A 65 5.26 -8.11 5.02
N THR A 66 6.16 -7.94 5.98
CA THR A 66 6.10 -8.61 7.28
C THR A 66 4.94 -8.09 8.12
N GLU A 67 4.77 -6.77 8.16
CA GLU A 67 3.64 -6.12 8.83
C GLU A 67 2.30 -6.55 8.24
N LEU A 68 2.19 -6.63 6.89
CA LEU A 68 1.00 -7.16 6.22
C LEU A 68 0.69 -8.60 6.67
N LYS A 69 1.70 -9.47 6.73
CA LYS A 69 1.50 -10.86 7.19
C LYS A 69 1.00 -10.92 8.63
N HIS A 70 1.55 -10.10 9.51
CA HIS A 70 1.09 -10.00 10.90
C HIS A 70 -0.34 -9.48 11.00
N ALA A 71 -0.68 -8.46 10.22
CA ALA A 71 -2.04 -7.92 10.16
C ALA A 71 -3.04 -8.99 9.68
N VAL A 72 -2.72 -9.69 8.58
CA VAL A 72 -3.55 -10.79 8.06
C VAL A 72 -3.78 -11.84 9.13
N GLU A 73 -2.75 -12.30 9.85
CA GLU A 73 -2.94 -13.31 10.90
C GLU A 73 -3.75 -12.76 12.09
N LYS A 74 -3.51 -11.52 12.51
CA LYS A 74 -4.27 -10.84 13.58
C LYS A 74 -5.76 -10.76 13.26
N TYR A 75 -6.10 -10.44 12.00
CA TYR A 75 -7.48 -10.22 11.56
C TYR A 75 -8.12 -11.43 10.86
N LYS A 76 -7.41 -12.56 10.74
CA LYS A 76 -7.86 -13.78 10.05
C LYS A 76 -9.21 -14.32 10.49
N ASN A 77 -9.56 -14.11 11.76
CA ASN A 77 -10.82 -14.52 12.36
C ASN A 77 -11.77 -13.35 12.65
N SER A 78 -11.40 -12.13 12.24
CA SER A 78 -12.23 -10.94 12.43
C SER A 78 -13.40 -10.97 11.46
N THR A 79 -14.59 -11.23 11.97
CA THR A 79 -15.83 -11.29 11.18
C THR A 79 -16.41 -9.89 10.99
N ALA A 80 -15.60 -8.94 10.52
CA ALA A 80 -16.14 -7.66 10.06
C ALA A 80 -16.90 -7.95 8.76
N THR A 81 -18.23 -8.00 8.86
CA THR A 81 -19.08 -8.19 7.68
C THR A 81 -18.94 -6.99 6.76
N ILE A 82 -19.02 -7.18 5.43
CA ILE A 82 -19.00 -6.08 4.46
C ILE A 82 -20.05 -5.00 4.82
N GLN A 83 -21.17 -5.39 5.43
CA GLN A 83 -22.18 -4.47 5.96
C GLN A 83 -21.65 -3.55 7.06
N GLN A 84 -20.83 -4.04 7.99
CA GLN A 84 -20.19 -3.19 9.01
C GLN A 84 -19.19 -2.19 8.41
N LEU A 85 -18.47 -2.59 7.36
CA LEU A 85 -17.49 -1.73 6.69
C LEU A 85 -18.14 -0.63 5.83
N VAL A 86 -19.30 -0.92 5.23
CA VAL A 86 -20.06 0.06 4.40
C VAL A 86 -20.83 1.06 5.26
N LEU A 87 -21.30 0.67 6.45
CA LEU A 87 -22.07 1.55 7.33
C LEU A 87 -21.23 2.65 8.01
N THR A 88 -19.91 2.47 8.11
CA THR A 88 -18.99 3.45 8.71
C THR A 88 -18.38 4.44 7.73
N TYR A 89 -18.64 4.31 6.42
CA TYR A 89 -18.29 5.35 5.45
C TYR A 89 -19.40 6.42 5.45
N PRO A 90 -19.20 7.62 6.04
CA PRO A 90 -20.15 8.68 5.84
C PRO A 90 -20.15 9.02 4.34
N ASN A 91 -21.34 9.14 3.75
CA ASN A 91 -21.54 9.77 2.45
C ASN A 91 -21.10 11.25 2.55
N SER A 92 -19.81 11.52 2.57
CA SER A 92 -19.25 12.85 2.33
C SER A 92 -18.96 13.00 0.84
N ALA A 93 -20.04 12.94 0.06
CA ALA A 93 -20.07 13.40 -1.32
C ALA A 93 -21.25 14.36 -1.44
N SER A 94 -20.97 15.63 -1.15
CA SER A 94 -21.79 16.80 -1.46
C SER A 94 -20.87 17.94 -1.83
#